data_AF-A0A562I0F9-F1
#
_entry.id   AF-A0A562I0F9-F1
#
_cell.length_a   1.000
_cell.length_b   1.000
_cell.length_c   1.000
_cell.angle_alpha   90.00
_cell.angle_beta   90.00
_cell.angle_gamma   90.00
#
_symmetry.space_group_name_H-M   'P 1'
#
loop_
_entity.id
_entity.type
_entity.pdbx_description
1 polymer ?
#
loop_
_entity_poly.entity_id
_entity_poly.type
_entity_poly.pdbx_seq_one_letter_code
_entity_poly.pdbx_strand_id
1 'polypeptide(L)'
;MLRYVPFKLSHLLGWVMVALLAGCAGRPDPESMSDQRSLYQASAYRSVQQYAVQAGQEFWSLPGGSVEVAWLVPQGRAIAPLVLYFPGLGESAQAGARWRQTWAEAGYAVLSVQVPAYGIALYASKEAQAGIFQPLARRAFGPEALAQRQTLVVQSLAHLNQRIRAGDLHFAAIDSSRIIVAGFDLGAQTAAALAMNAESASTGLPNIRPLAVVLLSPYAEVDADIQSFSRIQAPVLSVTGPRDEDPFSWVASPQDRLKVWQGVQASGSCHLWLTEASHSTLSGIREDFKPPQDSKGAPPAKSGQSGPPSPSRMEANGGRGGDSGGRPGGGGERGGRSGPPGGKEDAQGGKPGIAQEDSVNFRQGLAVQAISLAFLDARVSKVSAAELWLNQKARSWLDGQGSLAFK
;
A
#
# COMPACT_ATOMS: atom_id res chain seq x y z
N MET A 1 44.48 74.42 37.03
CA MET A 1 45.38 73.40 37.62
C MET A 1 44.66 72.06 37.59
N LEU A 2 45.19 71.10 36.83
CA LEU A 2 44.69 69.73 36.77
C LEU A 2 44.66 69.10 38.17
N ARG A 3 43.61 68.33 38.48
CA ARG A 3 43.75 67.09 39.25
C ARG A 3 42.60 66.12 38.97
N TYR A 4 43.05 64.97 38.48
CA TYR A 4 42.35 63.72 38.17
C TYR A 4 41.45 63.22 39.31
N VAL A 5 40.28 62.70 38.96
CA VAL A 5 39.45 61.83 39.82
C VAL A 5 39.34 60.47 39.11
N PRO A 6 39.80 59.35 39.69
CA PRO A 6 39.56 58.04 39.13
C PRO A 6 38.23 57.46 39.64
N PHE A 7 37.31 57.19 38.73
CA PHE A 7 36.08 56.44 39.01
C PHE A 7 36.39 54.93 38.91
N LYS A 8 36.11 54.18 39.97
CA LYS A 8 36.29 52.72 40.04
C LYS A 8 35.16 52.01 39.29
N LEU A 9 35.55 51.06 38.45
CA LEU A 9 34.69 50.13 37.72
C LEU A 9 34.93 48.73 38.30
N SER A 10 33.94 48.14 38.99
CA SER A 10 33.83 46.67 39.13
C SER A 10 32.51 46.22 39.81
N HIS A 11 31.74 45.44 39.05
CA HIS A 11 30.93 44.27 39.37
C HIS A 11 30.02 44.23 40.62
N LEU A 12 28.71 44.05 40.40
CA LEU A 12 27.93 42.82 40.71
C LEU A 12 26.47 43.06 40.25
N LEU A 13 26.00 42.40 39.18
CA LEU A 13 25.23 41.14 39.24
C LEU A 13 23.76 41.35 39.61
N GLY A 14 22.86 41.23 38.63
CA GLY A 14 21.43 41.09 38.90
C GLY A 14 20.54 41.35 37.69
N TRP A 15 20.02 40.25 37.11
CA TRP A 15 18.80 40.19 36.29
C TRP A 15 18.90 40.62 34.81
N VAL A 16 19.37 39.70 33.98
CA VAL A 16 18.86 39.51 32.61
C VAL A 16 18.23 38.12 32.59
N MET A 17 16.90 38.03 32.49
CA MET A 17 16.22 36.77 32.19
C MET A 17 14.82 37.04 31.60
N VAL A 18 14.64 36.48 30.40
CA VAL A 18 13.39 36.08 29.73
C VAL A 18 12.52 37.15 29.09
N ALA A 19 12.82 37.44 27.82
CA ALA A 19 11.82 37.80 26.82
C ALA A 19 11.97 36.88 25.60
N LEU A 20 11.51 35.63 25.74
CA LEU A 20 11.36 34.68 24.63
C LEU A 20 10.14 33.79 24.91
N LEU A 21 8.92 34.28 24.68
CA LEU A 21 7.75 33.44 24.50
C LEU A 21 6.72 34.16 23.62
N ALA A 22 6.49 33.60 22.42
CA ALA A 22 5.17 33.36 21.81
C ALA A 22 5.29 33.30 20.27
N GLY A 23 6.14 32.39 19.77
CA GLY A 23 5.97 31.87 18.41
C GLY A 23 4.78 30.91 18.41
N CYS A 24 3.57 31.45 18.28
CA CYS A 24 2.40 30.62 17.96
C CYS A 24 2.60 30.08 16.54
N ALA A 25 3.04 28.82 16.43
CA ALA A 25 2.89 28.04 15.21
C ALA A 25 1.38 27.89 14.93
N GLY A 26 0.82 28.87 14.21
CA GLY A 26 -0.52 28.78 13.67
C GLY A 26 -0.60 27.58 12.74
N ARG A 27 -1.70 26.82 12.81
CA ARG A 27 -1.99 25.79 11.82
C ARG A 27 -1.98 26.46 10.43
N PRO A 28 -1.32 25.85 9.43
CA PRO A 28 -1.37 26.40 8.08
C PRO A 28 -2.83 26.49 7.63
N ASP A 29 -3.17 27.62 7.03
CA ASP A 29 -4.50 27.90 6.50
C ASP A 29 -4.88 26.83 5.46
N PRO A 30 -6.09 26.22 5.51
CA PRO A 30 -6.58 25.31 4.48
C PRO A 30 -6.37 25.79 3.04
N GLU A 31 -6.54 27.08 2.77
CA GLU A 31 -6.29 27.67 1.43
C GLU A 31 -4.81 27.60 1.05
N SER A 32 -3.92 27.89 1.99
CA SER A 32 -2.47 27.78 1.77
C SER A 32 -2.02 26.33 1.53
N MET A 33 -2.69 25.35 2.14
CA MET A 33 -2.42 23.92 1.92
C MET A 33 -2.89 23.46 0.55
N SER A 34 -4.06 23.92 0.07
CA SER A 34 -4.52 23.65 -1.29
C SER A 34 -3.63 24.28 -2.36
N ASP A 35 -3.11 25.48 -2.11
CA ASP A 35 -2.19 26.15 -3.04
C ASP A 35 -0.84 25.42 -3.12
N GLN A 36 -0.29 25.00 -1.97
CA GLN A 36 0.93 24.19 -1.95
C GLN A 36 0.75 22.83 -2.63
N ARG A 37 -0.39 22.15 -2.44
CA ARG A 37 -0.71 20.90 -3.15
C ARG A 37 -0.78 21.14 -4.66
N SER A 38 -1.46 22.19 -5.09
CA SER A 38 -1.59 22.56 -6.50
C SER A 38 -0.23 22.86 -7.15
N LEU A 39 0.63 23.62 -6.47
CA LEU A 39 1.97 23.94 -6.95
C LEU A 39 2.84 22.68 -7.06
N TYR A 40 2.85 21.83 -6.02
CA TYR A 40 3.60 20.58 -6.03
C TYR A 40 3.17 19.65 -7.16
N GLN A 41 1.86 19.59 -7.43
CA GLN A 41 1.28 18.80 -8.50
C GLN A 41 1.48 19.40 -9.89
N ALA A 42 1.60 20.72 -10.01
CA ALA A 42 1.87 21.40 -11.27
C ALA A 42 3.29 21.10 -11.79
N SER A 43 4.27 20.93 -10.89
CA SER A 43 5.66 20.63 -11.26
C SER A 43 5.99 19.14 -11.33
N ALA A 44 5.06 18.26 -10.95
CA ALA A 44 5.21 16.81 -11.03
C ALA A 44 5.36 16.36 -12.49
N TYR A 45 6.08 15.26 -12.72
CA TYR A 45 6.11 14.64 -14.05
C TYR A 45 4.71 14.23 -14.49
N ARG A 46 4.38 14.52 -15.75
CA ARG A 46 3.15 14.10 -16.41
C ARG A 46 3.51 13.60 -17.80
N SER A 47 2.78 12.58 -18.26
CA SER A 47 2.91 12.16 -19.65
C SER A 47 2.46 13.27 -20.59
N VAL A 48 3.09 13.33 -21.76
CA VAL A 48 2.78 14.32 -22.81
C VAL A 48 1.37 14.13 -23.35
N GLN A 49 0.90 12.89 -23.40
CA GLN A 49 -0.43 12.52 -23.86
C GLN A 49 -1.25 11.96 -22.71
N GLN A 50 -2.53 12.31 -22.69
CA GLN A 50 -3.51 11.73 -21.78
C GLN A 50 -4.63 11.08 -22.59
N TYR A 51 -4.98 9.86 -22.19
CA TYR A 51 -6.02 9.07 -22.82
C TYR A 51 -7.20 8.89 -21.88
N ALA A 52 -8.42 8.93 -22.43
CA ALA A 52 -9.57 8.36 -21.73
C ALA A 52 -9.34 6.86 -21.54
N VAL A 53 -9.84 6.29 -20.44
CA VAL A 53 -9.59 4.90 -20.08
C VAL A 53 -10.89 4.12 -20.11
N GLN A 54 -10.90 2.99 -20.82
CA GLN A 54 -11.94 1.97 -20.68
C GLN A 54 -11.53 0.99 -19.58
N ALA A 55 -12.49 0.60 -18.75
CA ALA A 55 -12.26 -0.32 -17.64
C ALA A 55 -13.24 -1.50 -17.69
N GLY A 56 -12.82 -2.63 -17.14
CA GLY A 56 -13.69 -3.77 -16.90
C GLY A 56 -13.13 -4.72 -15.86
N GLN A 57 -13.97 -5.67 -15.44
CA GLN A 57 -13.62 -6.71 -14.50
C GLN A 57 -14.28 -8.03 -14.89
N GLU A 58 -13.58 -9.13 -14.66
CA GLU A 58 -14.05 -10.47 -14.98
C GLU A 58 -13.42 -11.50 -14.04
N PHE A 59 -14.04 -12.69 -13.96
CA PHE A 59 -13.40 -13.88 -13.40
C PHE A 59 -13.02 -14.82 -14.53
N TRP A 60 -11.77 -15.23 -14.58
CA TRP A 60 -11.29 -16.20 -15.57
C TRP A 60 -11.07 -17.55 -14.91
N SER A 61 -11.70 -18.57 -15.48
CA SER A 61 -11.48 -19.98 -15.13
C SER A 61 -10.27 -20.50 -15.90
N LEU A 62 -9.24 -20.93 -15.18
CA LEU A 62 -7.97 -21.41 -15.74
C LEU A 62 -7.68 -22.84 -15.27
N PRO A 63 -6.80 -23.59 -15.94
CA PRO A 63 -6.40 -24.90 -15.46
C PRO A 63 -5.74 -24.82 -14.07
N GLY A 64 -6.35 -25.45 -13.08
CA GLY A 64 -5.83 -25.47 -11.69
C GLY A 64 -6.28 -24.30 -10.82
N GLY A 65 -7.18 -23.42 -11.29
CA GLY A 65 -7.75 -22.37 -10.45
C GLY A 65 -8.61 -21.36 -11.19
N SER A 66 -8.94 -20.27 -10.49
CA SER A 66 -9.56 -19.09 -11.10
C SER A 66 -8.79 -17.86 -10.67
N VAL A 67 -8.91 -16.80 -11.48
CA VAL A 67 -8.36 -15.49 -11.18
C VAL A 67 -9.45 -14.43 -11.33
N GLU A 68 -9.46 -13.46 -10.42
CA GLU A 68 -10.14 -12.19 -10.61
C GLU A 68 -9.22 -11.32 -11.47
N VAL A 69 -9.79 -10.70 -12.50
CA VAL A 69 -9.07 -9.84 -13.42
C VAL A 69 -9.77 -8.50 -13.52
N ALA A 70 -9.00 -7.42 -13.40
CA ALA A 70 -9.46 -6.08 -13.71
C ALA A 70 -8.53 -5.47 -14.76
N TRP A 71 -9.10 -4.79 -15.75
CA TRP A 71 -8.33 -4.21 -16.84
C TRP A 71 -8.65 -2.74 -17.04
N LEU A 72 -7.63 -1.99 -17.49
CA LEU A 72 -7.71 -0.61 -17.93
C LEU A 72 -7.03 -0.52 -19.29
N VAL A 73 -7.72 0.00 -20.31
CA VAL A 73 -7.20 0.12 -21.67
C VAL A 73 -7.36 1.57 -22.15
N PRO A 74 -6.29 2.22 -22.62
CA PRO A 74 -6.35 3.59 -23.13
C PRO A 74 -7.13 3.64 -24.45
N GLN A 75 -8.14 4.50 -24.52
CA GLN A 75 -8.96 4.70 -25.70
C GLN A 75 -8.24 5.57 -26.74
N GLY A 76 -8.47 5.28 -28.03
CA GLY A 76 -7.87 6.04 -29.14
C GLY A 76 -6.39 5.76 -29.37
N ARG A 77 -5.76 4.88 -28.58
CA ARG A 77 -4.40 4.42 -28.80
C ARG A 77 -4.41 3.14 -29.65
N ALA A 78 -3.61 3.12 -30.72
CA ALA A 78 -3.54 1.95 -31.60
C ALA A 78 -2.87 0.74 -30.93
N ILE A 79 -1.77 0.97 -30.21
CA ILE A 79 -0.98 -0.09 -29.56
C ILE A 79 -0.45 0.43 -28.21
N ALA A 80 -0.73 -0.31 -27.13
CA ALA A 80 -0.42 0.03 -25.75
C ALA A 80 0.40 -1.10 -25.10
N PRO A 81 1.63 -0.82 -24.59
CA PRO A 81 2.38 -1.78 -23.78
C PRO A 81 1.56 -2.24 -22.56
N LEU A 82 1.72 -3.50 -22.16
CA LEU A 82 0.94 -4.11 -21.10
C LEU A 82 1.67 -4.08 -19.76
N VAL A 83 1.08 -3.42 -18.76
CA VAL A 83 1.43 -3.59 -17.35
C VAL A 83 0.61 -4.74 -16.78
N LEU A 84 1.28 -5.83 -16.40
CA LEU A 84 0.72 -6.86 -15.53
C LEU A 84 0.88 -6.41 -14.09
N TYR A 85 -0.23 -6.06 -13.44
CA TYR A 85 -0.26 -5.60 -12.06
C TYR A 85 -0.71 -6.71 -11.10
N PHE A 86 -0.02 -6.85 -9.98
CA PHE A 86 -0.36 -7.82 -8.94
C PHE A 86 -0.69 -7.08 -7.62
N PRO A 87 -1.95 -7.17 -7.15
CA PRO A 87 -2.34 -6.59 -5.86
C PRO A 87 -1.66 -7.26 -4.65
N GLY A 88 -1.77 -6.61 -3.50
CA GLY A 88 -1.31 -7.13 -2.22
C GLY A 88 -2.19 -8.25 -1.65
N LEU A 89 -1.76 -8.81 -0.52
CA LEU A 89 -2.54 -9.81 0.21
C LEU A 89 -3.82 -9.17 0.78
N GLY A 90 -4.98 -9.78 0.51
CA GLY A 90 -6.29 -9.28 0.93
C GLY A 90 -6.92 -8.28 -0.04
N GLU A 91 -6.22 -7.88 -1.10
CA GLU A 91 -6.71 -6.88 -2.05
C GLU A 91 -7.48 -7.50 -3.23
N SER A 92 -8.45 -6.80 -3.83
CA SER A 92 -9.08 -7.25 -5.08
C SER A 92 -8.21 -6.96 -6.30
N ALA A 93 -8.58 -7.51 -7.45
CA ALA A 93 -7.98 -7.13 -8.74
C ALA A 93 -8.09 -5.62 -9.05
N GLN A 94 -9.00 -4.88 -8.42
CA GLN A 94 -9.14 -3.44 -8.60
C GLN A 94 -8.23 -2.58 -7.68
N ALA A 95 -7.47 -3.17 -6.77
CA ALA A 95 -6.57 -2.39 -5.91
C ALA A 95 -5.44 -1.71 -6.70
N GLY A 96 -4.65 -0.85 -6.05
CA GLY A 96 -3.67 -0.01 -6.76
C GLY A 96 -4.30 1.00 -7.72
N ALA A 97 -5.57 1.37 -7.51
CA ALA A 97 -6.35 2.16 -8.47
C ALA A 97 -5.65 3.47 -8.87
N ARG A 98 -4.94 4.15 -7.95
CA ARG A 98 -4.16 5.35 -8.26
C ARG A 98 -3.06 5.07 -9.29
N TRP A 99 -2.28 4.01 -9.08
CA TRP A 99 -1.16 3.62 -9.94
C TRP A 99 -1.64 3.16 -11.30
N ARG A 100 -2.60 2.21 -11.29
CA ARG A 100 -3.16 1.63 -12.51
C ARG A 100 -3.79 2.69 -13.40
N GLN A 101 -4.59 3.59 -12.82
CA GLN A 101 -5.22 4.67 -13.57
C GLN A 101 -4.17 5.62 -14.16
N THR A 102 -3.15 5.99 -13.39
CA THR A 102 -2.07 6.87 -13.87
C THR A 102 -1.36 6.28 -15.10
N TRP A 103 -1.01 5.00 -15.05
CA TRP A 103 -0.35 4.35 -16.18
C TRP A 103 -1.32 4.21 -17.36
N ALA A 104 -2.58 3.89 -17.11
CA ALA A 104 -3.60 3.81 -18.16
C ALA A 104 -3.82 5.13 -18.89
N GLU A 105 -3.96 6.23 -18.15
CA GLU A 105 -4.10 7.58 -18.71
C GLU A 105 -2.87 8.01 -19.50
N ALA A 106 -1.67 7.50 -19.16
CA ALA A 106 -0.45 7.76 -19.91
C ALA A 106 -0.26 6.89 -21.16
N GLY A 107 -1.17 5.95 -21.44
CA GLY A 107 -1.16 5.13 -22.66
C GLY A 107 -0.61 3.71 -22.48
N TYR A 108 -0.53 3.22 -21.24
CA TYR A 108 -0.25 1.81 -20.96
C TYR A 108 -1.56 1.03 -20.81
N ALA A 109 -1.65 -0.18 -21.34
CA ALA A 109 -2.72 -1.08 -20.92
C ALA A 109 -2.35 -1.67 -19.56
N VAL A 110 -3.32 -1.85 -18.66
CA VAL A 110 -3.08 -2.47 -17.35
C VAL A 110 -4.00 -3.66 -17.20
N LEU A 111 -3.44 -4.84 -16.95
CA LEU A 111 -4.16 -6.05 -16.56
C LEU A 111 -3.76 -6.42 -15.15
N SER A 112 -4.71 -6.37 -14.23
CA SER A 112 -4.52 -6.79 -12.85
C SER A 112 -4.98 -8.21 -12.68
N VAL A 113 -4.15 -9.06 -12.07
CA VAL A 113 -4.47 -10.48 -11.85
C VAL A 113 -4.39 -10.75 -10.36
N GLN A 114 -5.50 -11.19 -9.77
CA GLN A 114 -5.57 -11.59 -8.37
C GLN A 114 -6.13 -13.00 -8.23
N VAL A 115 -5.47 -13.85 -7.46
CA VAL A 115 -6.00 -15.18 -7.14
C VAL A 115 -6.98 -15.00 -5.98
N PRO A 116 -8.24 -15.47 -6.07
CA PRO A 116 -9.26 -15.21 -5.05
C PRO A 116 -8.83 -15.61 -3.63
N ALA A 117 -8.07 -16.70 -3.49
CA ALA A 117 -7.54 -17.17 -2.21
C ALA A 117 -6.61 -16.17 -1.51
N TYR A 118 -5.99 -15.24 -2.24
CA TYR A 118 -5.15 -14.17 -1.71
C TYR A 118 -5.81 -12.79 -1.79
N GLY A 119 -7.03 -12.69 -2.34
CA GLY A 119 -7.77 -11.43 -2.44
C GLY A 119 -8.73 -11.19 -1.27
N ILE A 120 -9.78 -10.41 -1.49
CA ILE A 120 -10.75 -10.04 -0.44
C ILE A 120 -11.38 -11.26 0.25
N ALA A 121 -11.55 -12.38 -0.49
CA ALA A 121 -12.09 -13.62 0.07
C ALA A 121 -11.23 -14.22 1.21
N LEU A 122 -9.94 -13.82 1.32
CA LEU A 122 -9.07 -14.18 2.44
C LEU A 122 -9.71 -13.82 3.80
N TYR A 123 -10.38 -12.67 3.89
CA TYR A 123 -11.00 -12.20 5.13
C TYR A 123 -12.23 -13.03 5.54
N ALA A 124 -12.80 -13.82 4.63
CA ALA A 124 -13.86 -14.77 4.93
C ALA A 124 -13.33 -16.12 5.47
N SER A 125 -12.02 -16.34 5.48
CA SER A 125 -11.42 -17.56 6.06
C SER A 125 -11.62 -17.63 7.58
N LYS A 126 -11.71 -18.85 8.12
CA LYS A 126 -11.86 -19.08 9.56
C LYS A 126 -10.71 -18.48 10.35
N GLU A 127 -9.50 -18.58 9.83
CA GLU A 127 -8.30 -18.01 10.45
C GLU A 127 -8.34 -16.48 10.49
N ALA A 128 -8.74 -15.82 9.39
CA ALA A 128 -8.88 -14.37 9.38
C ALA A 128 -9.98 -13.89 10.34
N GLN A 129 -11.11 -14.60 10.39
CA GLN A 129 -12.19 -14.34 11.35
C GLN A 129 -11.75 -14.56 12.81
N ALA A 130 -10.81 -15.48 13.05
CA ALA A 130 -10.19 -15.71 14.34
C ALA A 130 -9.04 -14.74 14.67
N GLY A 131 -8.71 -13.79 13.77
CA GLY A 131 -7.63 -12.83 13.96
C GLY A 131 -6.21 -13.41 13.77
N ILE A 132 -6.10 -14.59 13.16
CA ILE A 132 -4.84 -15.33 13.02
C ILE A 132 -4.19 -15.00 11.67
N PHE A 133 -3.61 -13.80 11.56
CA PHE A 133 -3.10 -13.30 10.28
C PHE A 133 -1.66 -13.71 9.96
N GLN A 134 -0.78 -13.84 10.95
CA GLN A 134 0.62 -14.19 10.69
C GLN A 134 0.79 -15.55 9.98
N PRO A 135 0.09 -16.64 10.37
CA PRO A 135 0.14 -17.90 9.62
C PRO A 135 -0.46 -17.81 8.22
N LEU A 136 -1.47 -16.95 8.00
CA LEU A 136 -2.04 -16.71 6.68
C LEU A 136 -1.02 -16.03 5.76
N ALA A 137 -0.37 -14.97 6.25
CA ALA A 137 0.70 -14.29 5.54
C ALA A 137 1.86 -15.26 5.23
N ARG A 138 2.32 -16.04 6.22
CA ARG A 138 3.36 -17.07 6.02
C ARG A 138 3.06 -18.01 4.86
N ARG A 139 1.82 -18.51 4.78
CA ARG A 139 1.40 -19.40 3.68
C ARG A 139 1.32 -18.66 2.35
N ALA A 140 0.80 -17.44 2.34
CA ALA A 140 0.67 -16.65 1.12
C ALA A 140 2.03 -16.28 0.52
N PHE A 141 3.02 -15.89 1.34
CA PHE A 141 4.37 -15.55 0.91
C PHE A 141 5.27 -16.77 0.67
N GLY A 142 4.82 -17.97 1.04
CA GLY A 142 5.59 -19.20 0.88
C GLY A 142 5.81 -19.62 -0.58
N PRO A 143 6.80 -20.51 -0.83
CA PRO A 143 7.25 -20.88 -2.18
C PRO A 143 6.16 -21.60 -3.01
N GLU A 144 5.35 -22.46 -2.40
CA GLU A 144 4.26 -23.16 -3.10
C GLU A 144 3.18 -22.19 -3.61
N ALA A 145 2.80 -21.23 -2.75
CA ALA A 145 1.85 -20.17 -3.10
C ALA A 145 2.40 -19.26 -4.20
N LEU A 146 3.69 -18.93 -4.15
CA LEU A 146 4.37 -18.17 -5.20
C LEU A 146 4.37 -18.91 -6.54
N ALA A 147 4.72 -20.21 -6.55
CA ALA A 147 4.71 -21.03 -7.76
C ALA A 147 3.30 -21.15 -8.37
N GLN A 148 2.27 -21.27 -7.53
CA GLN A 148 0.87 -21.25 -7.98
C GLN A 148 0.51 -19.91 -8.63
N ARG A 149 0.85 -18.77 -7.99
CA ARG A 149 0.62 -17.44 -8.56
C ARG A 149 1.32 -17.28 -9.91
N GLN A 150 2.58 -17.68 -10.03
CA GLN A 150 3.32 -17.61 -11.30
C GLN A 150 2.65 -18.43 -12.41
N THR A 151 2.21 -19.66 -12.10
CA THR A 151 1.48 -20.52 -13.04
C THR A 151 0.19 -19.85 -13.52
N LEU A 152 -0.63 -19.33 -12.61
CA LEU A 152 -1.90 -18.68 -12.95
C LEU A 152 -1.70 -17.38 -13.73
N VAL A 153 -0.64 -16.61 -13.44
CA VAL A 153 -0.31 -15.40 -14.22
C VAL A 153 0.06 -15.74 -15.66
N VAL A 154 0.91 -16.75 -15.86
CA VAL A 154 1.31 -17.19 -17.20
C VAL A 154 0.11 -17.71 -17.99
N GLN A 155 -0.77 -18.47 -17.35
CA GLN A 155 -2.04 -18.91 -17.96
C GLN A 155 -2.98 -17.74 -18.27
N SER A 156 -3.05 -16.72 -17.40
CA SER A 156 -3.85 -15.50 -17.63
C SER A 156 -3.34 -14.75 -18.86
N LEU A 157 -2.02 -14.62 -19.02
CA LEU A 157 -1.43 -14.01 -20.21
C LEU A 157 -1.74 -14.83 -21.48
N ALA A 158 -1.68 -16.16 -21.41
CA ALA A 158 -2.06 -17.02 -22.52
C ALA A 158 -3.55 -16.86 -22.90
N HIS A 159 -4.43 -16.75 -21.90
CA HIS A 159 -5.86 -16.50 -22.08
C HIS A 159 -6.13 -15.12 -22.71
N LEU A 160 -5.47 -14.07 -22.22
CA LEU A 160 -5.51 -12.74 -22.83
C LEU A 160 -5.11 -12.79 -24.31
N ASN A 161 -3.98 -13.46 -24.60
CA ASN A 161 -3.46 -13.58 -25.97
C ASN A 161 -4.43 -14.32 -26.89
N GLN A 162 -5.18 -15.30 -26.38
CA GLN A 162 -6.24 -15.96 -27.13
C GLN A 162 -7.38 -14.98 -27.47
N ARG A 163 -7.80 -14.14 -26.52
CA ARG A 163 -8.87 -13.15 -26.75
C ARG A 163 -8.45 -12.04 -27.72
N ILE A 164 -7.21 -11.57 -27.64
CA ILE A 164 -6.64 -10.63 -28.61
C ILE A 164 -6.68 -11.23 -30.02
N ARG A 165 -6.23 -12.48 -30.20
CA ARG A 165 -6.29 -13.18 -31.50
C ARG A 165 -7.71 -13.42 -32.00
N ALA A 166 -8.67 -13.59 -31.09
CA ALA A 166 -10.08 -13.74 -31.42
C ALA A 166 -10.77 -12.42 -31.78
N GLY A 167 -10.06 -11.28 -31.72
CA GLY A 167 -10.60 -9.97 -32.10
C GLY A 167 -11.47 -9.34 -31.01
N ASP A 168 -11.24 -9.67 -29.73
CA ASP A 168 -11.94 -9.01 -28.63
C ASP A 168 -11.61 -7.51 -28.60
N LEU A 169 -12.62 -6.68 -28.88
CA LEU A 169 -12.47 -5.23 -29.00
C LEU A 169 -12.01 -4.56 -27.69
N HIS A 170 -12.29 -5.17 -26.53
CA HIS A 170 -11.81 -4.65 -25.24
C HIS A 170 -10.29 -4.72 -25.12
N PHE A 171 -9.63 -5.65 -25.82
CA PHE A 171 -8.20 -5.89 -25.73
C PHE A 171 -7.44 -5.57 -27.00
N ALA A 172 -8.11 -5.02 -28.02
CA ALA A 172 -7.54 -4.78 -29.34
C ALA A 172 -6.28 -3.89 -29.32
N ALA A 173 -6.20 -2.93 -28.40
CA ALA A 173 -5.05 -2.04 -28.27
C ALA A 173 -3.87 -2.66 -27.50
N ILE A 174 -4.02 -3.82 -26.85
CA ILE A 174 -2.99 -4.37 -25.96
C ILE A 174 -1.86 -5.02 -26.76
N ASP A 175 -0.63 -4.57 -26.51
CA ASP A 175 0.59 -5.25 -26.96
C ASP A 175 1.16 -6.14 -25.85
N SER A 176 0.77 -7.40 -25.89
CA SER A 176 1.23 -8.41 -24.94
C SER A 176 2.67 -8.90 -25.19
N SER A 177 3.37 -8.40 -26.21
CA SER A 177 4.81 -8.63 -26.40
C SER A 177 5.67 -7.63 -25.61
N ARG A 178 5.09 -6.48 -25.25
CA ARG A 178 5.74 -5.40 -24.49
C ARG A 178 5.22 -5.37 -23.07
N ILE A 179 5.71 -6.30 -22.26
CA ILE A 179 5.23 -6.50 -20.89
C ILE A 179 6.05 -5.69 -19.90
N ILE A 180 5.36 -5.05 -18.96
CA ILE A 180 5.88 -4.52 -17.70
C ILE A 180 5.27 -5.37 -16.60
N VAL A 181 6.02 -5.71 -15.56
CA VAL A 181 5.45 -6.33 -14.35
C VAL A 181 5.50 -5.36 -13.19
N ALA A 182 4.39 -5.23 -12.48
CA ALA A 182 4.27 -4.34 -11.34
C ALA A 182 3.51 -5.05 -10.22
N GLY A 183 3.82 -4.72 -8.97
CA GLY A 183 3.05 -5.27 -7.86
C GLY A 183 3.27 -4.55 -6.56
N PHE A 184 2.32 -4.75 -5.65
CA PHE A 184 2.34 -4.23 -4.29
C PHE A 184 2.41 -5.39 -3.29
N ASP A 185 3.30 -5.30 -2.30
CA ASP A 185 3.41 -6.26 -1.20
C ASP A 185 3.56 -7.73 -1.68
N LEU A 186 2.56 -8.60 -1.43
CA LEU A 186 2.51 -9.96 -1.99
C LEU A 186 2.67 -9.98 -3.51
N GLY A 187 2.02 -9.04 -4.20
CA GLY A 187 2.12 -8.89 -5.65
C GLY A 187 3.51 -8.42 -6.09
N ALA A 188 4.22 -7.65 -5.27
CA ALA A 188 5.62 -7.29 -5.55
C ALA A 188 6.53 -8.52 -5.51
N GLN A 189 6.30 -9.47 -4.60
CA GLN A 189 7.00 -10.77 -4.61
C GLN A 189 6.75 -11.52 -5.92
N THR A 190 5.49 -11.55 -6.40
CA THR A 190 5.15 -12.18 -7.68
C THR A 190 5.81 -11.48 -8.86
N ALA A 191 5.81 -10.15 -8.92
CA ALA A 191 6.48 -9.38 -9.97
C ALA A 191 7.99 -9.65 -10.00
N ALA A 192 8.66 -9.62 -8.84
CA ALA A 192 10.09 -9.89 -8.73
C ALA A 192 10.43 -11.32 -9.17
N ALA A 193 9.65 -12.30 -8.75
CA ALA A 193 9.86 -13.70 -9.14
C ALA A 193 9.67 -13.94 -10.64
N LEU A 194 8.68 -13.30 -11.28
CA LEU A 194 8.50 -13.36 -12.73
C LEU A 194 9.68 -12.72 -13.47
N ALA A 195 10.20 -11.59 -12.97
CA ALA A 195 11.34 -10.92 -13.57
C ALA A 195 12.66 -11.71 -13.43
N MET A 196 12.84 -12.46 -12.35
CA MET A 196 13.99 -13.37 -12.17
C MET A 196 13.93 -14.61 -13.07
N ASN A 197 12.72 -15.07 -13.40
CA ASN A 197 12.50 -16.29 -14.21
C ASN A 197 12.54 -16.04 -15.73
N ALA A 198 12.81 -14.81 -16.19
CA ALA A 198 12.84 -14.44 -17.60
C ALA A 198 13.78 -15.31 -18.47
N GLU A 199 14.82 -15.89 -17.89
CA GLU A 199 15.80 -16.76 -18.57
C GLU A 199 15.67 -18.25 -18.23
N SER A 200 14.76 -18.64 -17.31
CA SER A 200 14.71 -20.02 -16.81
C SER A 200 13.72 -20.89 -17.59
N ALA A 201 14.21 -21.56 -18.63
CA ALA A 201 13.43 -22.54 -19.41
C ALA A 201 13.04 -23.81 -18.61
N SER A 202 13.48 -23.94 -17.36
CA SER A 202 13.34 -25.14 -16.51
C SER A 202 11.94 -25.32 -15.90
N THR A 203 11.09 -24.30 -15.93
CA THR A 203 9.75 -24.35 -15.31
C THR A 203 8.65 -24.82 -16.25
N GLY A 204 8.93 -24.99 -17.55
CA GLY A 204 7.94 -25.37 -18.56
C GLY A 204 6.86 -24.30 -18.85
N LEU A 205 6.86 -23.18 -18.11
CA LEU A 205 5.99 -22.04 -18.33
C LEU A 205 6.62 -21.08 -19.37
N PRO A 206 5.84 -20.46 -20.27
CA PRO A 206 6.37 -19.41 -21.15
C PRO A 206 7.08 -18.30 -20.36
N ASN A 207 8.31 -17.99 -20.74
CA ASN A 207 9.11 -16.98 -20.06
C ASN A 207 8.55 -15.57 -20.31
N ILE A 208 8.17 -14.87 -19.23
CA ILE A 208 7.88 -13.44 -19.28
C ILE A 208 9.21 -12.69 -19.20
N ARG A 209 9.54 -11.91 -20.23
CA ARG A 209 10.71 -11.03 -20.28
C ARG A 209 10.25 -9.58 -20.13
N PRO A 210 10.10 -9.04 -18.91
CA PRO A 210 9.57 -7.70 -18.73
C PRO A 210 10.55 -6.64 -19.25
N LEU A 211 10.02 -5.56 -19.82
CA LEU A 211 10.77 -4.38 -20.23
C LEU A 211 11.18 -3.50 -19.03
N ALA A 212 10.38 -3.54 -17.96
CA ALA A 212 10.63 -2.85 -16.71
C ALA A 212 9.85 -3.53 -15.58
N VAL A 213 10.28 -3.28 -14.34
CA VAL A 213 9.67 -3.83 -13.13
C VAL A 213 9.35 -2.69 -12.16
N VAL A 214 8.16 -2.67 -11.59
CA VAL A 214 7.78 -1.71 -10.52
C VAL A 214 7.38 -2.48 -9.26
N LEU A 215 8.15 -2.33 -8.19
CA LEU A 215 7.95 -3.01 -6.93
C LEU A 215 7.56 -1.99 -5.86
N LEU A 216 6.31 -2.05 -5.40
CA LEU A 216 5.78 -1.20 -4.34
C LEU A 216 5.76 -2.00 -3.04
N SER A 217 6.43 -1.51 -2.01
CA SER A 217 6.56 -2.22 -0.73
C SER A 217 7.05 -3.68 -0.92
N PRO A 218 8.18 -3.92 -1.60
CA PRO A 218 8.64 -5.29 -1.86
C PRO A 218 8.86 -6.08 -0.57
N TYR A 219 8.59 -7.39 -0.65
CA TYR A 219 8.89 -8.34 0.41
C TYR A 219 10.21 -9.07 0.11
N ALA A 220 11.00 -9.27 1.15
CA ALA A 220 12.11 -10.21 1.17
C ALA A 220 12.17 -10.90 2.54
N GLU A 221 12.48 -12.19 2.56
CA GLU A 221 12.67 -12.93 3.80
C GLU A 221 13.89 -12.40 4.59
N VAL A 222 13.91 -12.68 5.90
CA VAL A 222 15.01 -12.24 6.78
C VAL A 222 16.36 -12.81 6.33
N ASP A 223 16.36 -14.05 5.86
CA ASP A 223 17.50 -14.82 5.37
C ASP A 223 17.56 -14.89 3.84
N ALA A 224 16.80 -14.05 3.13
CA ALA A 224 16.82 -14.01 1.67
C ALA A 224 18.23 -13.78 1.14
N ASP A 225 18.65 -14.61 0.18
CA ASP A 225 19.88 -14.38 -0.58
C ASP A 225 19.72 -13.14 -1.46
N ILE A 226 20.30 -12.03 -1.01
CA ILE A 226 20.30 -10.75 -1.73
C ILE A 226 20.85 -10.91 -3.15
N GLN A 227 21.83 -11.80 -3.37
CA GLN A 227 22.42 -12.00 -4.69
C GLN A 227 21.44 -12.61 -5.69
N SER A 228 20.41 -13.32 -5.22
CA SER A 228 19.38 -13.88 -6.11
C SER A 228 18.66 -12.81 -6.95
N PHE A 229 18.47 -11.60 -6.41
CA PHE A 229 17.82 -10.50 -7.12
C PHE A 229 18.66 -9.93 -8.27
N SER A 230 19.97 -10.27 -8.37
CA SER A 230 20.79 -9.93 -9.55
C SER A 230 20.31 -10.60 -10.84
N ARG A 231 19.46 -11.63 -10.72
CA ARG A 231 18.82 -12.29 -11.87
C ARG A 231 17.77 -11.41 -12.54
N ILE A 232 17.29 -10.34 -11.89
CA ILE A 232 16.40 -9.36 -12.51
C ILE A 232 17.24 -8.49 -13.45
N GLN A 233 17.12 -8.75 -14.76
CA GLN A 233 17.87 -8.04 -15.81
C GLN A 233 17.17 -6.77 -16.31
N ALA A 234 15.84 -6.68 -16.14
CA ALA A 234 15.08 -5.50 -16.51
C ALA A 234 15.30 -4.37 -15.50
N PRO A 235 15.27 -3.09 -15.91
CA PRO A 235 15.29 -1.96 -14.98
C PRO A 235 14.17 -2.08 -13.94
N VAL A 236 14.49 -1.82 -12.67
CA VAL A 236 13.57 -1.90 -11.54
C VAL A 236 13.35 -0.51 -10.94
N LEU A 237 12.10 -0.14 -10.70
CA LEU A 237 11.73 0.86 -9.70
C LEU A 237 11.32 0.14 -8.43
N SER A 238 12.07 0.32 -7.34
CA SER A 238 11.72 -0.17 -6.00
C SER A 238 11.27 0.98 -5.11
N VAL A 239 10.12 0.86 -4.45
CA VAL A 239 9.53 1.92 -3.63
C VAL A 239 9.23 1.39 -2.23
N THR A 240 9.78 2.03 -1.20
CA THR A 240 9.46 1.76 0.21
C THR A 240 9.89 2.96 1.09
N GLY A 241 9.75 2.86 2.41
CA GLY A 241 10.15 3.90 3.37
C GLY A 241 10.23 3.35 4.80
N PRO A 242 10.67 4.15 5.78
CA PRO A 242 10.83 3.70 7.15
C PRO A 242 9.50 3.48 7.87
N ARG A 243 8.39 4.01 7.33
CA ARG A 243 7.01 3.83 7.85
C ARG A 243 6.23 2.73 7.12
N ASP A 244 6.88 2.01 6.21
CA ASP A 244 6.31 0.90 5.46
C ASP A 244 6.25 -0.39 6.32
N GLU A 245 5.54 -0.28 7.45
CA GLU A 245 5.33 -1.35 8.42
C GLU A 245 4.24 -2.31 7.93
N ASP A 246 4.52 -3.61 8.02
CA ASP A 246 3.59 -4.63 7.55
C ASP A 246 2.41 -4.82 8.52
N PRO A 247 1.15 -4.68 8.04
CA PRO A 247 -0.04 -4.83 8.86
C PRO A 247 -0.20 -6.24 9.46
N PHE A 248 0.44 -7.26 8.88
CA PHE A 248 0.33 -8.64 9.34
C PHE A 248 1.44 -9.08 10.30
N SER A 249 2.37 -8.17 10.65
CA SER A 249 3.55 -8.50 11.47
C SER A 249 4.35 -9.71 10.94
N TRP A 250 4.29 -9.91 9.63
CA TRP A 250 5.00 -10.91 8.85
C TRP A 250 6.38 -10.42 8.45
N VAL A 251 6.50 -9.17 8.00
CA VAL A 251 7.79 -8.49 7.82
C VAL A 251 8.31 -8.02 9.17
N ALA A 252 9.44 -8.57 9.59
CA ALA A 252 10.04 -8.24 10.89
C ALA A 252 10.51 -6.78 10.98
N SER A 253 10.91 -6.20 9.85
CA SER A 253 11.51 -4.87 9.78
C SER A 253 11.28 -4.21 8.41
N PRO A 254 10.82 -2.95 8.33
CA PRO A 254 10.71 -2.22 7.06
C PRO A 254 12.03 -2.18 6.27
N GLN A 255 13.17 -2.26 6.95
CA GLN A 255 14.49 -2.30 6.33
C GLN A 255 14.71 -3.57 5.49
N ASP A 256 14.04 -4.70 5.79
CA ASP A 256 14.17 -5.92 4.99
C ASP A 256 13.68 -5.72 3.54
N ARG A 257 12.77 -4.77 3.32
CA ARG A 257 12.27 -4.39 1.99
C ARG A 257 13.40 -3.84 1.09
N LEU A 258 14.48 -3.32 1.66
CA LEU A 258 15.65 -2.83 0.92
C LEU A 258 16.47 -3.96 0.28
N LYS A 259 16.36 -5.20 0.74
CA LYS A 259 17.15 -6.33 0.22
C LYS A 259 16.97 -6.52 -1.27
N VAL A 260 15.74 -6.34 -1.77
CA VAL A 260 15.45 -6.41 -3.20
C VAL A 260 16.24 -5.35 -3.96
N TRP A 261 16.19 -4.09 -3.50
CA TRP A 261 16.96 -3.01 -4.12
C TRP A 261 18.47 -3.28 -4.06
N GLN A 262 18.99 -3.72 -2.92
CA GLN A 262 20.42 -4.00 -2.74
C GLN A 262 20.92 -5.04 -3.74
N GLY A 263 20.13 -6.08 -4.00
CA GLY A 263 20.50 -7.19 -4.89
C GLY A 263 20.39 -6.89 -6.39
N VAL A 264 19.42 -6.08 -6.83
CA VAL A 264 19.24 -5.72 -8.26
C VAL A 264 20.50 -5.07 -8.84
N GLN A 265 20.98 -5.47 -10.01
CA GLN A 265 22.14 -4.84 -10.66
C GLN A 265 21.82 -4.21 -12.03
N ALA A 266 20.57 -4.32 -12.48
CA ALA A 266 20.17 -3.81 -13.79
C ALA A 266 20.36 -2.29 -13.89
N SER A 267 21.06 -1.84 -14.94
CA SER A 267 21.26 -0.41 -15.22
C SER A 267 19.93 0.26 -15.57
N GLY A 268 19.79 1.53 -15.18
CA GLY A 268 18.58 2.30 -15.31
C GLY A 268 17.56 2.02 -14.19
N SER A 269 17.90 1.17 -13.22
CA SER A 269 17.06 0.95 -12.04
C SER A 269 17.11 2.15 -11.10
N CYS A 270 16.02 2.36 -10.37
CA CYS A 270 15.92 3.41 -9.37
C CYS A 270 15.22 2.93 -8.11
N HIS A 271 15.55 3.56 -6.99
CA HIS A 271 14.91 3.31 -5.72
C HIS A 271 14.39 4.61 -5.13
N LEU A 272 13.09 4.64 -4.89
CA LEU A 272 12.39 5.72 -4.22
C LEU A 272 12.23 5.36 -2.74
N TRP A 273 13.00 6.05 -1.89
CA TRP A 273 12.90 5.95 -0.44
C TRP A 273 12.05 7.10 0.09
N LEU A 274 10.82 6.79 0.48
CA LEU A 274 9.83 7.74 0.96
C LEU A 274 9.99 8.00 2.46
N THR A 275 9.77 9.22 2.94
CA THR A 275 10.05 9.58 4.35
C THR A 275 8.99 9.11 5.32
N GLU A 276 7.71 9.16 4.94
CA GLU A 276 6.57 8.94 5.84
C GLU A 276 5.49 8.03 5.23
N ALA A 277 5.66 7.56 4.00
CA ALA A 277 4.68 6.69 3.35
C ALA A 277 4.48 5.42 4.16
N SER A 278 3.25 5.25 4.64
CA SER A 278 2.79 4.01 5.23
C SER A 278 2.64 2.92 4.17
N HIS A 279 2.54 1.67 4.63
CA HIS A 279 2.19 0.55 3.78
C HIS A 279 0.87 0.78 3.01
N SER A 280 -0.13 1.40 3.67
CA SER A 280 -1.40 1.78 3.04
C SER A 280 -1.27 2.90 2.01
N THR A 281 -0.31 3.81 2.14
CA THR A 281 -0.04 4.83 1.13
C THR A 281 0.48 4.18 -0.15
N LEU A 282 1.33 3.17 -0.01
CA LEU A 282 1.93 2.43 -1.12
C LEU A 282 0.94 1.51 -1.86
N SER A 283 -0.17 1.13 -1.23
CA SER A 283 -1.21 0.31 -1.86
C SER A 283 -1.99 1.03 -2.96
N GLY A 284 -1.91 2.37 -3.02
CA GLY A 284 -2.51 3.15 -4.10
C GLY A 284 -4.03 3.26 -4.05
N ILE A 285 -4.61 3.18 -2.85
CA ILE A 285 -6.02 3.53 -2.63
C ILE A 285 -6.26 4.97 -3.13
N ARG A 286 -7.33 5.16 -3.90
CA ARG A 286 -7.77 6.51 -4.28
C ARG A 286 -8.80 7.01 -3.27
N GLU A 287 -8.70 8.27 -2.89
CA GLU A 287 -9.65 8.93 -1.98
C GLU A 287 -11.08 9.00 -2.54
N ASP A 288 -11.26 8.89 -3.87
CA ASP A 288 -12.55 8.89 -4.56
C ASP A 288 -13.14 7.49 -4.80
N PHE A 289 -12.42 6.42 -4.46
CA PHE A 289 -12.94 5.05 -4.58
C PHE A 289 -13.89 4.75 -3.41
N LYS A 290 -15.20 4.87 -3.65
CA LYS A 290 -16.21 4.27 -2.78
C LYS A 290 -16.29 2.77 -3.06
N PRO A 291 -15.96 1.88 -2.11
CA PRO A 291 -16.32 0.47 -2.26
C PRO A 291 -17.84 0.36 -2.40
N PRO A 292 -18.37 -0.69 -3.06
CA PRO A 292 -19.81 -0.96 -3.09
C PRO A 292 -20.36 -0.94 -1.66
N GLN A 293 -21.25 0.01 -1.37
CA GLN A 293 -21.93 0.10 -0.08
C GLN A 293 -23.04 -0.94 -0.02
N ASP A 294 -22.68 -2.22 0.11
CA ASP A 294 -23.63 -3.28 0.39
C ASP A 294 -23.31 -3.90 1.75
N SER A 295 -23.72 -3.19 2.80
CA SER A 295 -24.51 -3.73 3.93
C SER A 295 -24.59 -2.68 5.04
N LYS A 296 -25.82 -2.26 5.33
CA LYS A 296 -26.14 -1.44 6.48
C LYS A 296 -25.76 -2.18 7.77
N GLY A 297 -24.94 -1.54 8.59
CA GLY A 297 -24.97 -1.70 10.05
C GLY A 297 -24.12 -2.83 10.64
N ALA A 298 -22.88 -2.50 10.99
CA ALA A 298 -22.25 -3.06 12.18
C ALA A 298 -21.45 -1.94 12.88
N PRO A 299 -21.80 -1.55 14.13
CA PRO A 299 -20.98 -0.61 14.89
C PRO A 299 -19.68 -1.30 15.35
N PRO A 300 -18.62 -0.53 15.64
CA PRO A 300 -17.33 -1.09 16.03
C PRO A 300 -17.46 -1.88 17.34
N ALA A 301 -16.99 -3.13 17.32
CA ALA A 301 -16.99 -4.00 18.48
C ALA A 301 -16.08 -3.43 19.58
N LYS A 302 -16.69 -3.00 20.68
CA LYS A 302 -15.97 -2.73 21.93
C LYS A 302 -15.54 -4.07 22.52
N SER A 303 -14.25 -4.17 22.82
CA SER A 303 -13.67 -5.24 23.63
C SER A 303 -14.30 -5.23 25.04
N GLY A 304 -15.05 -6.29 25.35
CA GLY A 304 -15.65 -6.50 26.65
C GLY A 304 -15.84 -7.99 26.88
N GLN A 305 -15.20 -8.50 27.92
CA GLN A 305 -15.25 -9.90 28.38
C GLN A 305 -16.68 -10.39 28.59
N SER A 306 -17.01 -11.54 28.03
CA SER A 306 -17.96 -12.50 28.62
C SER A 306 -17.81 -13.85 27.92
N GLY A 307 -17.48 -14.87 28.71
CA GLY A 307 -17.26 -16.25 28.26
C GLY A 307 -18.50 -16.96 27.72
N PRO A 308 -18.34 -18.17 27.16
CA PRO A 308 -19.37 -18.84 26.38
C PRO A 308 -20.47 -19.45 27.26
N PRO A 309 -21.75 -19.43 26.85
CA PRO A 309 -22.79 -20.25 27.46
C PRO A 309 -22.76 -21.67 26.87
N SER A 310 -22.74 -22.67 27.76
CA SER A 310 -22.91 -24.09 27.45
C SER A 310 -24.30 -24.39 26.86
N PRO A 311 -24.45 -25.31 25.89
CA PRO A 311 -25.76 -25.74 25.43
C PRO A 311 -26.38 -26.80 26.36
N SER A 312 -27.62 -26.54 26.74
CA SER A 312 -28.49 -27.39 27.55
C SER A 312 -28.89 -28.67 26.80
N ARG A 313 -28.82 -29.79 27.53
CA ARG A 313 -29.19 -31.14 27.12
C ARG A 313 -30.69 -31.37 27.34
N MET A 314 -31.34 -31.99 26.36
CA MET A 314 -32.74 -32.46 26.40
C MET A 314 -33.04 -33.33 27.62
N GLU A 315 -34.21 -33.09 28.21
CA GLU A 315 -34.89 -33.94 29.20
C GLU A 315 -35.44 -35.21 28.56
N ALA A 316 -35.29 -36.34 29.24
CA ALA A 316 -36.34 -37.36 29.36
C ALA A 316 -36.06 -38.34 30.51
N ASN A 317 -36.97 -38.32 31.48
CA ASN A 317 -37.52 -39.46 32.20
C ASN A 317 -36.76 -40.08 33.38
N GLY A 318 -37.44 -40.12 34.54
CA GLY A 318 -37.32 -41.20 35.51
C GLY A 318 -37.07 -40.81 36.98
N GLY A 319 -38.11 -40.91 37.81
CA GLY A 319 -37.98 -41.60 39.11
C GLY A 319 -37.83 -40.78 40.40
N ARG A 320 -38.98 -40.58 41.08
CA ARG A 320 -39.24 -40.66 42.55
C ARG A 320 -38.08 -40.51 43.55
N GLY A 321 -38.31 -39.64 44.54
CA GLY A 321 -37.95 -39.95 45.94
C GLY A 321 -37.60 -38.75 46.82
N GLY A 322 -38.53 -38.35 47.68
CA GLY A 322 -38.30 -38.14 49.12
C GLY A 322 -37.33 -37.05 49.62
N ASP A 323 -37.95 -36.08 50.28
CA ASP A 323 -37.68 -35.69 51.68
C ASP A 323 -36.81 -34.46 52.03
N SER A 324 -37.42 -33.69 52.92
CA SER A 324 -37.01 -32.65 53.90
C SER A 324 -35.62 -31.98 53.89
N GLY A 325 -35.68 -30.65 54.13
CA GLY A 325 -34.89 -30.03 55.20
C GLY A 325 -34.14 -28.73 54.86
N GLY A 326 -34.42 -27.66 55.61
CA GLY A 326 -33.39 -26.70 56.03
C GLY A 326 -33.28 -25.34 55.34
N ARG A 327 -33.97 -24.34 55.90
CA ARG A 327 -33.51 -22.93 56.01
C ARG A 327 -32.47 -22.83 57.15
N PRO A 328 -31.85 -21.67 57.49
CA PRO A 328 -31.68 -20.38 56.77
C PRO A 328 -30.26 -19.75 56.92
N GLY A 329 -30.01 -18.60 56.29
CA GLY A 329 -29.31 -17.49 57.00
C GLY A 329 -28.23 -16.70 56.26
N GLY A 330 -28.36 -15.36 56.34
CA GLY A 330 -27.29 -14.34 56.24
C GLY A 330 -27.06 -13.79 54.82
N GLY A 331 -27.09 -12.50 54.52
CA GLY A 331 -27.18 -11.27 55.32
C GLY A 331 -26.34 -10.18 54.64
N GLY A 332 -26.91 -8.98 54.43
CA GLY A 332 -26.19 -7.73 54.11
C GLY A 332 -25.61 -7.62 52.68
N GLU A 333 -25.50 -6.50 51.99
CA GLU A 333 -25.67 -5.09 52.33
C GLU A 333 -26.12 -4.30 51.09
N ARG A 334 -26.88 -3.24 51.35
CA ARG A 334 -27.22 -2.16 50.40
C ARG A 334 -26.13 -1.09 50.45
N GLY A 335 -25.77 -0.56 49.30
CA GLY A 335 -25.09 0.73 49.13
C GLY A 335 -24.72 0.86 47.65
N GLY A 336 -24.87 1.97 46.95
CA GLY A 336 -25.27 3.32 47.27
C GLY A 336 -25.17 4.07 45.94
N ARG A 337 -26.15 4.94 45.71
CA ARG A 337 -26.40 5.67 44.47
C ARG A 337 -25.57 6.95 44.47
N SER A 338 -24.74 7.19 43.45
CA SER A 338 -24.24 8.54 43.14
C SER A 338 -23.49 8.55 41.81
N GLY A 339 -24.16 9.01 40.75
CA GLY A 339 -23.50 9.54 39.55
C GLY A 339 -23.35 11.06 39.68
N PRO A 340 -22.29 11.66 39.11
CA PRO A 340 -22.23 13.10 38.88
C PRO A 340 -22.54 13.47 37.41
N PRO A 341 -22.86 14.75 37.15
CA PRO A 341 -23.81 15.17 36.12
C PRO A 341 -23.16 15.56 34.80
N GLY A 342 -23.95 15.47 33.73
CA GLY A 342 -23.59 15.96 32.40
C GLY A 342 -23.40 17.47 32.38
N GLY A 343 -22.20 17.89 31.99
CA GLY A 343 -21.91 19.22 31.47
C GLY A 343 -21.89 19.18 29.95
N LYS A 344 -22.72 20.02 29.32
CA LYS A 344 -22.60 20.36 27.91
C LYS A 344 -21.35 21.23 27.75
N GLU A 345 -20.31 20.70 27.11
CA GLU A 345 -19.24 21.50 26.54
C GLU A 345 -19.35 21.40 25.01
N ASP A 346 -19.62 22.55 24.39
CA ASP A 346 -19.48 22.78 22.96
C ASP A 346 -18.01 22.66 22.58
N ALA A 347 -17.57 21.42 22.34
CA ALA A 347 -16.22 21.14 21.87
C ALA A 347 -16.16 21.28 20.35
N GLN A 348 -15.97 22.51 19.87
CA GLN A 348 -15.29 22.78 18.60
C GLN A 348 -13.82 22.31 18.70
N GLY A 349 -13.64 20.99 18.71
CA GLY A 349 -12.35 20.30 18.75
C GLY A 349 -12.00 19.72 17.40
N GLY A 350 -11.70 20.58 16.41
CA GLY A 350 -11.09 20.12 15.16
C GLY A 350 -9.68 19.56 15.44
N LYS A 351 -9.54 18.24 15.35
CA LYS A 351 -8.28 17.50 15.60
C LYS A 351 -7.16 18.02 14.68
N PRO A 352 -6.05 18.57 15.21
CA PRO A 352 -4.92 19.08 14.42
C PRO A 352 -4.16 18.03 13.59
N GLY A 353 -4.33 16.73 13.84
CA GLY A 353 -3.49 15.68 13.23
C GLY A 353 -3.92 15.22 11.83
N ILE A 354 -5.22 15.26 11.53
CA ILE A 354 -5.78 14.60 10.34
C ILE A 354 -5.38 15.34 9.06
N ALA A 355 -5.52 16.67 9.03
CA ALA A 355 -5.22 17.46 7.83
C ALA A 355 -3.74 17.44 7.42
N GLN A 356 -2.84 17.33 8.39
CA GLN A 356 -1.39 17.24 8.12
C GLN A 356 -1.02 15.85 7.61
N GLU A 357 -1.52 14.79 8.23
CA GLU A 357 -1.33 13.40 7.80
C GLU A 357 -1.88 13.17 6.39
N ASP A 358 -3.08 13.69 6.08
CA ASP A 358 -3.68 13.66 4.74
C ASP A 358 -2.81 14.40 3.71
N SER A 359 -2.17 15.51 4.08
CA SER A 359 -1.29 16.27 3.19
C SER A 359 0.03 15.57 2.89
N VAL A 360 0.61 14.87 3.87
CA VAL A 360 1.83 14.07 3.70
C VAL A 360 1.52 12.86 2.84
N ASN A 361 0.45 12.13 3.15
CA ASN A 361 -0.01 10.98 2.35
C ASN A 361 -0.31 11.37 0.90
N PHE A 362 -0.86 12.56 0.66
CA PHE A 362 -1.06 13.10 -0.69
C PHE A 362 0.27 13.29 -1.43
N ARG A 363 1.24 14.02 -0.84
CA ARG A 363 2.51 14.32 -1.52
C ARG A 363 3.33 13.06 -1.78
N GLN A 364 3.38 12.13 -0.84
CA GLN A 364 4.10 10.87 -1.03
C GLN A 364 3.40 9.95 -2.03
N GLY A 365 2.06 9.91 -2.00
CA GLY A 365 1.29 9.23 -3.05
C GLY A 365 1.56 9.82 -4.43
N LEU A 366 1.63 11.16 -4.55
CA LEU A 366 1.97 11.82 -5.80
C LEU A 366 3.43 11.56 -6.23
N ALA A 367 4.36 11.47 -5.28
CA ALA A 367 5.74 11.10 -5.56
C ALA A 367 5.81 9.72 -6.23
N VAL A 368 5.15 8.71 -5.67
CA VAL A 368 5.06 7.38 -6.29
C VAL A 368 4.45 7.45 -7.70
N GLN A 369 3.38 8.23 -7.86
CA GLN A 369 2.71 8.42 -9.14
C GLN A 369 3.66 9.00 -10.20
N ALA A 370 4.27 10.14 -9.90
CA ALA A 370 5.12 10.87 -10.84
C ALA A 370 6.40 10.11 -11.17
N ILE A 371 7.06 9.52 -10.15
CA ILE A 371 8.29 8.75 -10.34
C ILE A 371 8.01 7.46 -11.11
N SER A 372 6.96 6.71 -10.79
CA SER A 372 6.63 5.49 -11.52
C SER A 372 6.29 5.77 -12.98
N LEU A 373 5.55 6.84 -13.24
CA LEU A 373 5.23 7.24 -14.60
C LEU A 373 6.47 7.71 -15.37
N ALA A 374 7.32 8.58 -14.77
CA ALA A 374 8.57 9.02 -15.40
C ALA A 374 9.51 7.85 -15.69
N PHE A 375 9.60 6.89 -14.76
CA PHE A 375 10.38 5.67 -14.93
C PHE A 375 9.87 4.83 -16.10
N LEU A 376 8.57 4.56 -16.19
CA LEU A 376 8.01 3.78 -17.30
C LEU A 376 8.16 4.51 -18.64
N ASP A 377 7.92 5.82 -18.68
CA ASP A 377 8.07 6.61 -19.90
C ASP A 377 9.54 6.64 -20.37
N ALA A 378 10.49 6.74 -19.45
CA ALA A 378 11.92 6.74 -19.75
C ALA A 378 12.41 5.36 -20.23
N ARG A 379 12.05 4.27 -19.52
CA ARG A 379 12.60 2.93 -19.78
C ARG A 379 11.86 2.18 -20.89
N VAL A 380 10.54 2.32 -20.95
CA VAL A 380 9.69 1.55 -21.86
C VAL A 380 9.33 2.34 -23.11
N SER A 381 8.85 3.58 -22.93
CA SER A 381 8.43 4.45 -24.03
C SER A 381 9.59 5.26 -24.63
N LYS A 382 10.75 5.26 -23.96
CA LYS A 382 11.98 5.99 -24.34
C LYS A 382 11.75 7.49 -24.55
N VAL A 383 10.88 8.10 -23.73
CA VAL A 383 10.58 9.53 -23.77
C VAL A 383 11.74 10.31 -23.17
N SER A 384 12.49 11.06 -23.98
CA SER A 384 13.67 11.81 -23.52
C SER A 384 13.35 12.84 -22.44
N ALA A 385 12.17 13.45 -22.47
CA ALA A 385 11.73 14.38 -21.44
C ALA A 385 11.56 13.69 -20.07
N ALA A 386 11.10 12.44 -20.06
CA ALA A 386 10.97 11.62 -18.85
C ALA A 386 12.35 11.29 -18.26
N GLU A 387 13.29 10.87 -19.13
CA GLU A 387 14.68 10.61 -18.75
C GLU A 387 15.33 11.83 -18.12
N LEU A 388 15.23 12.99 -18.78
CA LEU A 388 15.79 14.25 -18.29
C LEU A 388 15.16 14.67 -16.98
N TRP A 389 13.83 14.58 -16.85
CA TRP A 389 13.14 14.93 -15.62
C TRP A 389 13.55 14.00 -14.47
N LEU A 390 13.58 12.68 -14.71
CA LEU A 390 13.94 11.69 -13.70
C LEU A 390 15.37 11.88 -13.18
N ASN A 391 16.32 12.15 -14.08
CA ASN A 391 17.74 12.27 -13.72
C ASN A 391 18.12 13.66 -13.17
N GLN A 392 17.44 14.73 -13.59
CA GLN A 392 17.87 16.11 -13.28
C GLN A 392 16.92 16.85 -12.33
N LYS A 393 15.62 16.54 -12.34
CA LYS A 393 14.59 17.31 -11.62
C LYS A 393 13.93 16.54 -10.49
N ALA A 394 13.79 15.22 -10.63
CA ALA A 394 13.03 14.42 -9.66
C ALA A 394 13.59 14.52 -8.23
N ARG A 395 14.92 14.52 -8.06
CA ARG A 395 15.57 14.63 -6.74
C ARG A 395 15.24 15.95 -6.03
N SER A 396 15.31 17.08 -6.73
CA SER A 396 14.97 18.38 -6.14
C SER A 396 13.46 18.55 -5.98
N TRP A 397 12.66 18.01 -6.90
CA TRP A 397 11.20 18.04 -6.81
C TRP A 397 10.66 17.21 -5.63
N LEU A 398 11.32 16.12 -5.24
CA LEU A 398 10.92 15.31 -4.09
C LEU A 398 11.02 16.04 -2.75
N ASP A 399 11.71 17.18 -2.65
CA ASP A 399 11.91 18.04 -1.46
C ASP A 399 11.25 17.56 -0.15
N GLY A 400 12.02 16.88 0.70
CA GLY A 400 11.59 16.37 2.01
C GLY A 400 10.60 15.19 2.01
N GLN A 401 10.05 14.79 0.85
CA GLN A 401 9.12 13.65 0.71
C GLN A 401 9.85 12.31 0.53
N GLY A 402 11.12 12.34 0.14
CA GLY A 402 11.90 11.13 -0.09
C GLY A 402 13.23 11.40 -0.79
N SER A 403 13.92 10.33 -1.15
CA SER A 403 15.16 10.36 -1.93
C SER A 403 15.15 9.33 -3.05
N LEU A 404 15.99 9.57 -4.08
CA LEU A 404 16.16 8.68 -5.23
C LEU A 404 17.60 8.20 -5.36
N ALA A 405 17.78 6.88 -5.34
CA ALA A 405 19.01 6.22 -5.75
C ALA A 405 18.86 5.63 -7.16
N PHE A 406 19.96 5.54 -7.90
CA PHE A 406 20.00 5.02 -9.28
C PHE A 406 21.12 3.97 -9.42
N LYS A 407 20.97 3.06 -10.37
CA LYS A 407 21.98 2.08 -10.80
C LYS A 407 22.23 2.16 -12.29
#